data_AF-A0A950PKG9-F1
#
_entry.id   AF-A0A950PKG9-F1
#
_cell.length_a   1.000
_cell.length_b   1.000
_cell.length_c   1.000
_cell.angle_alpha   90.00
_cell.angle_beta   90.00
_cell.angle_gamma   90.00
#
_symmetry.space_group_name_H-M   'P 1'
#
loop_
_entity.id
_entity.type
_entity.pdbx_description
1 polymer ?
#
loop_
_entity_poly.entity_id
_entity_poly.type
_entity_poly.pdbx_seq_one_letter_code
_entity_poly.pdbx_strand_id
1 'polypeptide(L)'
;MNDGMPRDHRGLRPCAWCGQTIRHQPPTGRLREYCKAGCRELAYRERRTQRRIAEAVKAATTQVSPVDETVSANPSTTPTKATLPAQGGTAHHSPVSPVDETEGKRVAEPLPLWTE
;
A
#
# COMPACT_ATOMS: atom_id res chain seq x y z
N MET A 1 -10.36 -3.21 30.12
CA MET A 1 -9.22 -2.96 29.20
C MET A 1 -9.79 -2.63 27.84
N ASN A 2 -9.73 -1.36 27.43
CA ASN A 2 -10.12 -0.94 26.08
C ASN A 2 -8.83 -0.84 25.26
N ASP A 3 -8.66 -1.67 24.23
CA ASP A 3 -7.45 -1.69 23.39
C ASP A 3 -7.33 -0.46 22.46
N GLY A 4 -8.10 0.62 22.72
CA GLY A 4 -8.16 1.85 21.92
C GLY A 4 -8.66 1.68 20.48
N MET A 5 -9.00 0.47 20.06
CA MET A 5 -9.34 0.18 18.67
C MET A 5 -10.86 0.24 18.46
N PRO A 6 -11.36 0.96 17.43
CA PRO A 6 -12.78 1.09 17.18
C PRO A 6 -13.42 -0.28 16.97
N ARG A 7 -14.64 -0.44 17.49
CA ARG A 7 -15.48 -1.62 17.31
C ARG A 7 -16.60 -1.28 16.33
N ASP A 8 -17.08 -2.27 15.59
CA ASP A 8 -18.25 -2.09 14.73
C ASP A 8 -19.56 -2.07 15.56
N HIS A 9 -20.69 -1.88 14.87
CA HIS A 9 -22.03 -1.88 15.49
C HIS A 9 -22.40 -3.19 16.19
N ARG A 10 -21.65 -4.27 15.98
CA ARG A 10 -21.82 -5.59 16.62
C ARG A 10 -20.79 -5.84 17.71
N GLY A 11 -19.96 -4.86 18.04
CA GLY A 11 -18.87 -4.98 19.02
C GLY A 11 -17.65 -5.77 18.51
N LEU A 12 -17.62 -6.15 17.24
CA LEU A 12 -16.53 -6.90 16.64
C LEU A 12 -15.42 -5.95 16.13
N ARG A 13 -14.19 -6.46 16.05
CA ARG A 13 -13.04 -5.65 15.58
C ARG A 13 -13.02 -5.61 14.05
N PRO A 14 -12.87 -4.42 13.44
CA PRO A 14 -12.58 -4.32 12.02
C PRO A 14 -11.13 -4.76 11.75
N CYS A 15 -10.91 -5.31 10.56
CA CYS A 15 -9.59 -5.63 10.04
C CYS A 15 -8.79 -4.34 9.82
N ALA A 16 -7.56 -4.28 10.35
CA ALA A 16 -6.69 -3.12 10.22
C ALA A 16 -6.22 -2.82 8.78
N TRP A 17 -6.48 -3.73 7.82
CA TRP A 17 -6.14 -3.53 6.41
C TRP A 17 -7.37 -3.24 5.54
N CYS A 18 -8.37 -4.12 5.53
CA CYS A 18 -9.52 -4.00 4.63
C CYS A 18 -10.79 -3.46 5.29
N GLY A 19 -10.76 -3.12 6.58
CA GLY A 19 -11.91 -2.60 7.33
C GLY A 19 -13.02 -3.62 7.63
N GLN A 20 -13.03 -4.78 6.96
CA GLN A 20 -14.03 -5.82 7.17
C GLN A 20 -13.98 -6.39 8.60
N THR A 21 -15.14 -6.71 9.16
CA THR A 21 -15.26 -7.30 10.48
C THR A 21 -14.52 -8.64 10.59
N ILE A 22 -13.71 -8.81 11.63
CA ILE A 22 -13.03 -10.07 11.95
C ILE A 22 -14.03 -11.03 12.60
N ARG A 23 -14.53 -12.00 11.83
CA ARG A 23 -15.52 -12.99 12.29
C ARG A 23 -14.95 -14.03 13.25
N HIS A 24 -13.66 -14.36 13.13
CA HIS A 24 -13.02 -15.40 13.91
C HIS A 24 -11.97 -14.79 14.85
N GLN A 25 -12.38 -14.46 16.07
CA GLN A 25 -11.47 -14.15 17.16
C GLN A 25 -11.24 -15.40 18.01
N PRO A 26 -10.01 -15.65 18.49
CA PRO A 26 -9.78 -16.71 19.45
C PRO A 26 -10.54 -16.39 20.76
N PRO A 27 -11.10 -17.39 21.45
CA PRO A 27 -11.86 -17.17 22.69
C PRO A 27 -10.98 -16.66 23.83
N THR A 28 -9.69 -16.95 23.79
CA THR A 28 -8.68 -16.53 24.77
C THR A 28 -7.40 -16.06 24.07
N GLY A 29 -6.63 -15.21 24.73
CA GLY A 29 -5.32 -14.74 24.26
C GLY A 29 -5.38 -13.50 23.36
N ARG A 30 -4.37 -13.38 22.47
CA ARG A 30 -4.18 -12.17 21.65
C ARG A 30 -5.24 -12.08 20.56
N LEU A 31 -6.01 -11.00 20.59
CA LEU A 31 -6.97 -10.66 19.55
C LEU A 31 -6.27 -10.42 18.21
N ARG A 32 -6.86 -10.96 17.14
CA ARG A 32 -6.39 -10.76 15.77
C ARG A 32 -6.64 -9.33 15.34
N GLU A 33 -5.68 -8.79 14.60
CA GLU A 33 -5.74 -7.47 13.95
C GLU A 33 -6.19 -7.54 12.48
N TYR A 34 -6.06 -8.72 11.86
CA TYR A 34 -6.37 -8.94 10.45
C TYR A 34 -7.34 -10.11 10.28
N CYS A 35 -8.26 -10.00 9.32
CA CYS A 35 -9.25 -11.05 9.06
C CYS A 35 -8.65 -12.29 8.37
N LYS A 36 -7.57 -12.14 7.59
CA LYS A 36 -6.87 -13.22 6.88
C LYS A 36 -5.37 -12.94 6.75
N ALA A 37 -4.59 -14.00 6.54
CA ALA A 37 -3.14 -13.90 6.33
C ALA A 37 -2.79 -13.00 5.13
N GLY A 38 -3.55 -13.06 4.03
CA GLY A 38 -3.33 -12.20 2.88
C GLY A 38 -3.47 -10.69 3.18
N CYS A 39 -4.40 -10.30 4.06
CA CYS A 39 -4.52 -8.90 4.49
C CYS A 39 -3.31 -8.46 5.31
N ARG A 40 -2.75 -9.36 6.12
CA ARG A 40 -1.52 -9.08 6.88
C ARG A 40 -0.32 -8.90 5.95
N GLU A 41 -0.18 -9.75 4.94
CA GLU A 41 0.92 -9.66 3.97
C GLU A 41 0.83 -8.38 3.13
N LEU A 42 -0.36 -8.04 2.62
CA LEU A 42 -0.57 -6.80 1.87
C LEU A 42 -0.27 -5.56 2.72
N ALA A 43 -0.71 -5.53 3.98
CA ALA A 43 -0.38 -4.44 4.89
C ALA A 43 1.14 -4.29 5.11
N TYR A 44 1.88 -5.41 5.24
CA TYR A 44 3.34 -5.35 5.33
C TYR A 44 4.01 -4.95 4.03
N ARG A 45 3.48 -5.37 2.88
CA ARG A 45 3.99 -4.97 1.57
C ARG A 45 3.82 -3.48 1.36
N GLU A 46 2.63 -2.95 1.61
CA GLU A 46 2.31 -1.53 1.50
C GLU A 46 3.22 -0.69 2.39
N ARG A 47 3.36 -1.06 3.67
CA ARG A 47 4.28 -0.39 4.59
C ARG A 47 5.73 -0.40 4.11
N ARG A 48 6.19 -1.50 3.51
CA ARG A 48 7.54 -1.59 2.91
C ARG A 48 7.66 -0.66 1.70
N THR A 49 6.67 -0.64 0.83
CA THR A 49 6.64 0.25 -0.35
C THR A 49 6.67 1.71 0.08
N GLN A 50 5.84 2.11 1.04
CA GLN A 50 5.80 3.48 1.57
C GLN A 50 7.14 3.91 2.16
N ARG A 51 7.84 3.02 2.89
CA ARG A 51 9.19 3.31 3.40
C ARG A 51 10.19 3.59 2.28
N ARG A 52 10.19 2.76 1.22
CA ARG A 52 11.07 2.96 0.06
C ARG A 52 10.77 4.27 -0.66
N ILE A 53 9.49 4.61 -0.83
CA ILE A 53 9.08 5.89 -1.42
C ILE A 53 9.56 7.06 -0.54
N ALA A 54 9.35 6.99 0.78
CA ALA A 54 9.80 8.03 1.70
C ALA A 54 11.33 8.23 1.68
N GLU A 55 12.09 7.14 1.61
CA GLU A 55 13.56 7.17 1.47
C GLU A 55 13.98 7.81 0.14
N ALA A 56 13.35 7.43 -0.98
CA ALA A 56 13.63 8.01 -2.29
C ALA A 56 13.31 9.51 -2.33
N VAL A 57 12.17 9.93 -1.77
CA VAL A 57 11.79 11.34 -1.66
C VAL A 57 12.80 12.11 -0.82
N LYS A 58 13.24 11.56 0.33
CA LYS A 58 14.26 12.19 1.17
C LYS A 58 15.59 12.36 0.43
N ALA A 59 16.04 11.34 -0.29
CA ALA A 59 17.25 11.41 -1.09
C ALA A 59 17.16 12.49 -2.19
N ALA A 60 16.06 12.53 -2.94
CA ALA A 60 15.83 13.53 -3.97
C ALA A 60 15.76 14.95 -3.40
N THR A 61 15.04 15.15 -2.29
CA THR A 61 14.92 16.47 -1.63
C THR A 61 16.26 16.96 -1.10
N THR A 62 17.12 16.06 -0.62
CA THR A 62 18.46 16.41 -0.13
C THR A 62 19.38 16.90 -1.26
N GLN A 63 19.22 16.38 -2.49
CA GLN A 63 20.03 16.79 -3.65
C GLN A 63 19.62 18.14 -4.26
N VAL A 64 18.43 18.65 -3.96
CA VAL A 64 17.90 19.90 -4.54
C VAL A 64 18.26 21.16 -3.71
N SER A 65 18.94 21.01 -2.57
CA SER A 65 19.54 22.15 -1.84
C SER A 65 21.06 22.10 -1.99
N PRO A 66 21.63 22.88 -2.93
CA PRO A 66 22.04 24.24 -2.59
C PRO A 66 21.86 25.22 -3.76
N VAL A 67 20.94 26.18 -3.63
CA VAL A 67 21.03 27.42 -4.41
C VAL A 67 21.15 28.56 -3.41
N ASP A 68 22.37 29.09 -3.37
CA ASP A 68 22.80 30.29 -2.69
C ASP A 68 21.81 31.43 -3.00
N GLU A 69 21.03 31.84 -1.99
CA GLU A 69 20.10 32.97 -2.11
C GLU A 69 20.89 34.28 -1.93
N THR A 70 21.69 34.62 -2.94
CA THR A 70 22.31 35.95 -3.11
C THR A 70 21.87 36.59 -4.41
N VAL A 71 20.56 36.84 -4.61
CA VAL A 71 20.12 37.82 -5.62
C VAL A 71 18.96 38.67 -5.10
N SER A 72 19.35 39.86 -4.65
CA SER A 72 18.79 41.18 -4.97
C SER A 72 17.33 41.26 -5.42
N ALA A 73 16.56 41.99 -4.62
CA ALA A 73 15.18 42.40 -4.86
C ALA A 73 14.95 42.98 -6.27
N ASN A 74 13.97 42.42 -6.98
CA ASN A 74 13.21 43.19 -7.97
C ASN A 74 11.80 42.59 -8.15
N PRO A 75 10.72 43.23 -7.62
CA PRO A 75 9.37 42.73 -7.78
C PRO A 75 8.68 43.41 -8.97
N SER A 76 8.52 42.70 -10.09
CA SER A 76 7.45 42.99 -11.07
C SER A 76 7.37 41.91 -12.13
N THR A 77 6.33 41.06 -12.05
CA THR A 77 5.42 40.84 -13.19
C THR A 77 4.19 40.04 -12.76
N THR A 78 3.03 40.60 -13.09
CA THR A 78 1.67 40.09 -12.88
C THR A 78 1.40 38.76 -13.61
N PRO A 79 0.56 37.85 -13.07
CA PRO A 79 0.16 36.64 -13.78
C PRO A 79 -0.96 36.94 -14.81
N THR A 80 -0.63 36.79 -16.09
CA THR A 80 -1.60 36.78 -17.19
C THR A 80 -2.39 35.46 -17.16
N LYS A 81 -3.72 35.57 -17.05
CA LYS A 81 -4.69 34.47 -17.01
C LYS A 81 -4.61 33.63 -18.30
N ALA A 82 -4.13 32.39 -18.19
CA ALA A 82 -4.17 31.42 -19.28
C ALA A 82 -5.56 30.77 -19.37
N THR A 83 -6.21 30.99 -20.51
CA THR A 83 -7.46 30.35 -20.95
C THR A 83 -7.22 28.86 -21.22
N LEU A 84 -7.98 27.99 -20.56
CA LEU A 84 -8.01 26.54 -20.81
C LEU A 84 -8.91 26.23 -22.02
N PRO A 85 -8.46 25.44 -23.01
CA PRO A 85 -9.37 24.83 -23.98
C PRO A 85 -10.06 23.60 -23.37
N ALA A 86 -11.36 23.49 -23.62
CA ALA A 86 -12.18 22.33 -23.30
C ALA A 86 -11.67 21.08 -24.05
N GLN A 87 -11.50 19.97 -23.34
CA GLN A 87 -11.30 18.65 -23.93
C GLN A 87 -12.35 17.70 -23.36
N GLY A 88 -13.31 17.35 -24.19
CA GLY A 88 -14.24 16.26 -23.99
C GLY A 88 -13.71 14.96 -24.61
N GLY A 89 -14.23 13.84 -24.10
CA GLY A 89 -14.09 12.50 -24.68
C GLY A 89 -12.84 11.75 -24.22
N THR A 90 -12.84 10.45 -23.96
CA THR A 90 -13.85 9.38 -24.10
C THR A 90 -13.46 8.26 -23.15
N ALA A 91 -14.46 7.55 -22.62
CA ALA A 91 -14.25 6.34 -21.84
C ALA A 91 -13.65 5.24 -22.71
N HIS A 92 -12.48 4.72 -22.34
CA HIS A 92 -11.93 3.48 -22.87
C HIS A 92 -11.73 2.49 -21.72
N HIS A 93 -12.67 1.57 -21.60
CA HIS A 93 -12.54 0.32 -20.88
C HIS A 93 -11.93 -0.70 -21.84
N SER A 94 -10.75 -1.23 -21.51
CA SER A 94 -10.22 -2.44 -22.15
C SER A 94 -10.06 -3.52 -21.08
N PRO A 95 -10.79 -4.64 -21.18
CA PRO A 95 -10.57 -5.79 -20.32
C PRO A 95 -9.36 -6.62 -20.76
N VAL A 96 -8.65 -7.08 -19.73
CA VAL A 96 -7.50 -7.96 -19.64
C VAL A 96 -7.48 -9.18 -20.57
N SER A 97 -6.31 -9.46 -21.15
CA SER A 97 -5.97 -10.76 -21.75
C SER A 97 -5.72 -11.82 -20.64
N PRO A 98 -6.16 -13.08 -20.82
CA PRO A 98 -5.86 -14.17 -19.90
C PRO A 98 -4.39 -14.62 -19.99
N VAL A 99 -3.86 -15.00 -18.83
CA VAL A 99 -2.47 -15.40 -18.59
C VAL A 99 -2.20 -16.85 -18.96
N ASP A 100 -0.98 -17.04 -19.46
CA ASP A 100 -0.28 -18.26 -19.84
C ASP A 100 -0.24 -19.30 -18.71
N GLU A 101 -0.77 -20.49 -19.00
CA GLU A 101 -0.86 -21.64 -18.09
C GLU A 101 0.35 -22.55 -18.33
N THR A 102 1.49 -22.23 -17.71
CA THR A 102 2.67 -23.11 -17.70
C THR A 102 2.70 -23.93 -16.41
N GLU A 103 2.12 -25.12 -16.49
CA GLU A 103 2.07 -26.15 -15.46
C GLU A 103 3.46 -26.78 -15.22
N GLY A 104 4.24 -26.16 -14.34
CA GLY A 104 5.52 -26.69 -13.84
C GLY A 104 5.32 -27.74 -12.75
N LYS A 105 5.10 -28.98 -13.17
CA LYS A 105 5.02 -30.21 -12.37
C LYS A 105 6.26 -30.38 -11.46
N ARG A 106 6.14 -30.06 -10.17
CA ARG A 106 7.18 -30.39 -9.17
C ARG A 106 7.08 -31.86 -8.80
N VAL A 107 8.18 -32.57 -9.06
CA VAL A 107 8.43 -33.95 -8.64
C VAL A 107 8.46 -34.01 -7.12
N ALA A 108 7.78 -35.00 -6.55
CA ALA A 108 7.77 -35.29 -5.13
C ALA A 108 9.14 -35.82 -4.70
N GLU A 109 9.75 -35.19 -3.70
CA GLU A 109 10.95 -35.68 -3.04
C GLU A 109 10.53 -36.56 -1.84
N PRO A 110 10.93 -37.85 -1.78
CA PRO A 110 10.56 -38.72 -0.67
C PRO A 110 11.38 -38.44 0.60
N LEU A 111 10.68 -38.46 1.74
CA LEU A 111 11.22 -38.26 3.09
C LEU A 111 12.29 -39.32 3.44
N PRO A 112 13.38 -38.96 4.15
CA PRO A 112 14.33 -39.93 4.66
C PRO A 112 13.73 -40.75 5.81
N LEU A 113 13.78 -42.09 5.67
CA LEU A 113 13.62 -43.04 6.78
C LEU A 113 14.78 -42.83 7.77
N TRP A 114 14.49 -42.51 9.02
CA TRP A 114 15.47 -42.62 10.09
C TRP A 114 15.58 -44.10 10.48
N THR A 115 16.77 -44.66 10.36
CA THR A 115 17.16 -45.96 10.92
C THR A 115 17.56 -45.78 12.39
N GLU A 116 17.12 -46.73 13.22
CA GLU A 116 17.39 -46.87 14.66
C GLU A 116 18.87 -47.01 15.03
#